data_AF-A0A239VQ48-F1
#
_entry.id   AF-A0A239VQ48-F1
#
_cell.length_a   1.000
_cell.length_b   1.000
_cell.length_c   1.000
_cell.angle_alpha   90.00
_cell.angle_beta   90.00
_cell.angle_gamma   90.00
#
_symmetry.space_group_name_H-M   'P 1'
#
loop_
_entity.id
_entity.type
_entity.pdbx_description
1 polymer ?
#
loop_
_entity_poly.entity_id
_entity_poly.type
_entity_poly.pdbx_seq_one_letter_code
_entity_poly.pdbx_strand_id
1 'polypeptide(L)'
;MVPHYVHVGDSDLTRLLQSASQTVTVVNVQSDPLRVARHIAACRTIITTSLHGLIVADSLGIPALWLRMPRALSGGDFKFRDHESVVRPSRPRGMDIRDVESMAHAVSVARRANAQRVEHAIGAIKRSGRMILDVTRHETASLPRAIMRSVMS
;
A
#
# COMPACT_ATOMS: atom_id res chain seq x y z
N MET A 1 -1.70 -5.19 -10.76
CA MET A 1 -2.96 -4.52 -10.37
C MET A 1 -3.37 -5.00 -8.98
N VAL A 2 -3.62 -4.10 -8.04
CA VAL A 2 -4.08 -4.43 -6.69
C VAL A 2 -5.44 -3.76 -6.45
N PRO A 3 -6.56 -4.41 -6.81
CA PRO A 3 -7.89 -3.83 -6.61
C PRO A 3 -8.29 -3.82 -5.14
N HIS A 4 -9.08 -2.82 -4.75
CA HIS A 4 -9.91 -2.93 -3.56
C HIS A 4 -11.05 -3.91 -3.85
N TYR A 5 -11.48 -4.70 -2.85
CA TYR A 5 -12.51 -5.73 -3.03
C TYR A 5 -13.81 -5.17 -3.63
N VAL A 6 -14.19 -3.94 -3.24
CA VAL A 6 -15.38 -3.22 -3.75
C VAL A 6 -15.35 -2.95 -5.26
N HIS A 7 -14.16 -2.87 -5.86
CA HIS A 7 -13.96 -2.58 -7.28
C HIS A 7 -13.69 -3.83 -8.11
N VAL A 8 -13.70 -5.03 -7.50
CA VAL A 8 -13.59 -6.28 -8.24
C VAL A 8 -14.85 -6.43 -9.09
N GLY A 9 -14.67 -6.71 -10.38
CA GLY A 9 -15.77 -6.82 -11.35
C GLY A 9 -16.26 -5.47 -11.90
N ASP A 10 -15.66 -4.35 -11.51
CA ASP A 10 -15.97 -3.03 -12.09
C ASP A 10 -15.58 -3.00 -13.58
N SER A 11 -16.45 -2.41 -14.40
CA SER A 11 -16.29 -2.40 -15.87
C SER A 11 -15.14 -1.53 -16.34
N ASP A 12 -14.89 -0.39 -15.68
CA ASP A 12 -13.76 0.49 -16.01
C ASP A 12 -12.44 -0.19 -15.67
N LEU A 13 -12.40 -0.87 -14.53
CA LEU A 13 -11.22 -1.63 -14.14
C LEU A 13 -10.96 -2.82 -15.08
N THR A 14 -12.02 -3.52 -15.48
CA THR A 14 -11.95 -4.63 -16.43
C THR A 14 -11.43 -4.15 -17.78
N ARG A 15 -11.93 -3.03 -18.29
CA ARG A 15 -11.46 -2.39 -19.53
C ARG A 15 -9.98 -2.03 -19.45
N LEU A 16 -9.55 -1.45 -18.32
CA LEU A 16 -8.15 -1.13 -18.10
C LEU A 16 -7.26 -2.38 -18.12
N LEU A 17 -7.69 -3.47 -17.46
CA LEU A 17 -6.97 -4.75 -17.49
C LEU A 17 -6.88 -5.35 -18.90
N GLN A 18 -7.96 -5.27 -19.69
CA GLN A 18 -8.00 -5.75 -21.07
C GLN A 18 -7.08 -4.96 -22.01
N SER A 19 -6.78 -3.69 -21.71
CA SER A 19 -5.85 -2.87 -22.49
C SER A 19 -4.37 -3.23 -22.28
N ALA A 20 -4.06 -4.19 -21.40
CA ALA A 20 -2.69 -4.55 -21.09
C ALA A 20 -2.02 -5.33 -22.23
N SER A 21 -0.91 -4.80 -22.75
CA SER A 21 -0.05 -5.48 -23.71
C SER A 21 0.99 -6.41 -23.08
N GLN A 22 1.04 -6.46 -21.74
CA GLN A 22 1.96 -7.29 -20.95
C GLN A 22 1.20 -8.02 -19.84
N THR A 23 1.79 -9.09 -19.31
CA THR A 23 1.21 -9.85 -18.19
C THR A 23 0.97 -8.95 -16.99
N VAL A 24 -0.29 -8.90 -16.52
CA VAL A 24 -0.69 -8.19 -15.31
C VAL A 24 -1.03 -9.19 -14.21
N THR A 25 -0.27 -9.16 -13.12
CA THR A 25 -0.64 -9.88 -11.90
C THR A 25 -1.76 -9.13 -11.19
N VAL A 26 -2.92 -9.76 -11.04
CA VAL A 26 -4.03 -9.24 -10.22
C VAL A 26 -3.92 -9.82 -8.81
N VAL A 27 -3.76 -8.96 -7.80
CA VAL A 27 -3.53 -9.37 -6.42
C VAL A 27 -4.80 -9.18 -5.59
N ASN A 28 -5.35 -10.29 -5.08
CA ASN A 28 -6.48 -10.23 -4.14
C ASN A 28 -5.99 -9.83 -2.74
N VAL A 29 -6.35 -8.62 -2.29
CA VAL A 29 -5.99 -8.09 -0.97
C VAL A 29 -6.64 -8.82 0.20
N GLN A 30 -7.64 -9.67 -0.04
CA GLN A 30 -8.28 -10.51 0.99
C GLN A 30 -7.55 -11.86 1.18
N SER A 31 -6.52 -12.15 0.38
CA SER A 31 -5.68 -13.34 0.57
C SER A 31 -4.70 -13.18 1.74
N ASP A 32 -4.01 -14.27 2.08
CA ASP A 32 -2.91 -14.26 3.06
C ASP A 32 -1.96 -13.05 2.85
N PRO A 33 -1.69 -12.25 3.90
CA PRO A 33 -0.87 -11.04 3.78
C PRO A 33 0.54 -11.29 3.25
N LEU A 34 1.17 -12.42 3.59
CA LEU A 34 2.50 -12.75 3.08
C LEU A 34 2.46 -13.06 1.59
N ARG A 35 1.41 -13.74 1.12
CA ARG A 35 1.18 -13.97 -0.32
C ARG A 35 0.93 -12.65 -1.06
N VAL A 36 0.12 -11.76 -0.49
CA VAL A 36 -0.13 -10.42 -1.06
C VAL A 36 1.19 -9.65 -1.19
N ALA A 37 1.97 -9.58 -0.12
CA ALA A 37 3.27 -8.91 -0.12
C ALA A 37 4.25 -9.50 -1.15
N ARG A 38 4.34 -10.84 -1.25
CA ARG A 38 5.19 -11.51 -2.25
C ARG A 38 4.79 -11.17 -3.68
N HIS A 39 3.50 -11.20 -4.01
CA HIS A 39 3.06 -10.84 -5.36
C HIS A 39 3.34 -9.37 -5.70
N ILE A 40 3.15 -8.46 -4.74
CA ILE A 40 3.48 -7.04 -4.91
C ILE A 40 4.99 -6.85 -5.11
N ALA A 41 5.82 -7.52 -4.30
CA ALA A 41 7.28 -7.44 -4.37
C ALA A 41 7.85 -7.92 -5.72
N ALA A 42 7.19 -8.87 -6.38
CA ALA A 42 7.59 -9.37 -7.70
C ALA A 42 7.26 -8.39 -8.85
N CYS A 43 6.50 -7.32 -8.60
CA CYS A 43 6.07 -6.38 -9.63
C CYS A 43 7.04 -5.21 -9.79
N ARG A 44 7.13 -4.68 -11.01
CA ARG A 44 7.93 -3.48 -11.32
C ARG A 44 7.15 -2.17 -11.17
N THR A 45 5.82 -2.25 -11.16
CA THR A 45 4.91 -1.10 -11.07
C THR A 45 3.62 -1.55 -10.41
N ILE A 46 3.06 -0.74 -9.53
CA ILE A 46 1.78 -1.02 -8.86
C ILE A 46 0.71 -0.05 -9.32
N ILE A 47 -0.28 -0.55 -10.05
CA ILE A 47 -1.56 0.16 -10.26
C ILE A 47 -2.55 -0.38 -9.24
N THR A 48 -3.22 0.48 -8.49
CA THR A 48 -4.05 0.04 -7.36
C THR A 48 -5.29 0.89 -7.15
N THR A 49 -6.38 0.29 -6.67
CA THR A 49 -7.50 1.04 -6.08
C THR A 49 -7.60 0.78 -4.57
N SER A 50 -6.58 0.15 -3.98
CA SER A 50 -6.52 -0.29 -2.59
C SER A 50 -5.36 0.36 -1.86
N LEU A 51 -5.60 0.84 -0.63
CA LEU A 51 -4.52 1.39 0.19
C LEU A 51 -3.44 0.34 0.51
N HIS A 52 -3.80 -0.93 0.64
CA HIS A 52 -2.84 -2.02 0.86
C HIS A 52 -1.80 -2.10 -0.27
N GLY A 53 -2.24 -1.92 -1.52
CA GLY A 53 -1.33 -1.90 -2.66
C GLY A 53 -0.33 -0.75 -2.56
N LEU A 54 -0.80 0.43 -2.14
CA LEU A 54 0.03 1.63 -2.01
C LEU A 54 1.04 1.51 -0.85
N ILE A 55 0.61 1.09 0.33
CA ILE A 55 1.46 0.95 1.53
C ILE A 55 2.60 -0.05 1.27
N VAL A 56 2.28 -1.21 0.70
CA VAL A 56 3.29 -2.24 0.43
C VAL A 56 4.25 -1.77 -0.67
N ALA A 57 3.75 -1.09 -1.71
CA ALA A 57 4.61 -0.52 -2.75
C ALA A 57 5.61 0.50 -2.19
N ASP A 58 5.16 1.40 -1.32
CA ASP A 58 6.01 2.41 -0.69
C ASP A 58 7.06 1.80 0.21
N SER A 59 6.69 0.77 0.98
CA SER A 59 7.62 0.03 1.84
C SER A 59 8.75 -0.64 1.06
N LEU A 60 8.49 -1.02 -0.19
CA LEU A 60 9.44 -1.69 -1.08
C LEU A 60 10.10 -0.75 -2.09
N GLY A 61 9.76 0.55 -2.09
CA GLY A 61 10.24 1.51 -3.09
C GLY A 61 9.77 1.21 -4.52
N ILE A 62 8.65 0.50 -4.69
CA ILE A 62 8.06 0.19 -5.99
C ILE A 62 7.16 1.36 -6.41
N PRO A 63 7.33 1.94 -7.60
CA PRO A 63 6.47 3.04 -8.05
C PRO A 63 5.01 2.60 -8.16
N ALA A 64 4.11 3.45 -7.70
CA ALA A 64 2.69 3.17 -7.66
C ALA A 64 1.85 4.33 -8.20
N LEU A 65 0.70 3.99 -8.78
CA LEU A 65 -0.40 4.89 -9.14
C LEU A 65 -1.66 4.35 -8.47
N TRP A 66 -2.36 5.20 -7.71
CA TRP A 66 -3.65 4.84 -7.14
C TRP A 66 -4.79 5.49 -7.93
N LEU A 67 -5.83 4.71 -8.20
CA LEU A 67 -6.94 5.09 -9.06
C LEU A 67 -8.19 5.40 -8.23
N ARG A 68 -8.79 6.55 -8.52
CA ARG A 68 -10.16 6.88 -8.15
C ARG A 68 -11.13 6.17 -9.08
N MET A 69 -12.06 5.44 -8.50
CA MET A 69 -13.12 4.73 -9.22
C MET A 69 -14.44 5.52 -9.12
N PRO A 70 -15.35 5.39 -10.10
CA PRO A 70 -16.68 6.01 -10.02
C PRO A 70 -17.45 5.57 -8.77
N ARG A 71 -17.35 4.28 -8.43
CA ARG A 71 -17.81 3.78 -7.14
C ARG A 71 -16.82 4.20 -6.05
N ALA A 72 -17.14 5.26 -5.32
CA ALA A 72 -16.29 5.74 -4.24
C ALA A 72 -16.15 4.72 -3.11
N LEU A 73 -14.96 4.67 -2.50
CA LEU A 73 -14.74 3.97 -1.24
C LEU A 73 -15.31 4.78 -0.07
N SER A 74 -15.57 4.12 1.06
CA SER A 74 -15.88 4.84 2.31
C SER A 74 -14.73 5.78 2.67
N GLY A 75 -15.05 7.05 2.95
CA GLY A 75 -14.08 8.13 3.15
C GLY A 75 -13.40 8.65 1.87
N GLY A 76 -13.79 8.15 0.70
CA GLY A 76 -13.25 8.56 -0.60
C GLY A 76 -11.72 8.44 -0.67
N ASP A 77 -11.09 9.54 -1.07
CA ASP A 77 -9.63 9.64 -1.23
C ASP A 77 -8.86 9.82 0.08
N PHE A 78 -9.55 10.11 1.19
CA PHE A 78 -8.93 10.61 2.42
C PHE A 78 -7.74 9.74 2.86
N LYS A 79 -7.93 8.43 2.93
CA LYS A 79 -6.89 7.48 3.37
C LYS A 79 -5.65 7.43 2.46
N PHE A 80 -5.80 7.74 1.18
CA PHE A 80 -4.67 7.79 0.24
C PHE A 80 -3.90 9.10 0.42
N ARG A 81 -4.61 10.22 0.58
CA ARG A 81 -4.00 11.54 0.81
C ARG A 81 -3.32 11.61 2.18
N ASP A 82 -3.94 11.03 3.20
CA ASP A 82 -3.37 10.92 4.55
C ASP A 82 -2.04 10.16 4.53
N HIS A 83 -1.99 8.98 3.90
CA HIS A 83 -0.76 8.23 3.71
C HIS A 83 0.30 9.02 2.92
N GLU A 84 -0.10 9.68 1.82
CA GLU A 84 0.80 10.52 1.01
C GLU A 84 1.35 11.74 1.76
N SER A 85 0.65 12.25 2.77
CA SER A 85 1.14 13.34 3.63
C SER A 85 2.35 12.93 4.47
N VAL A 86 2.46 11.63 4.79
CA VAL A 86 3.54 11.04 5.57
C VAL A 86 4.69 10.60 4.68
N VAL A 87 4.40 9.80 3.63
CA VAL A 87 5.46 9.24 2.76
C VAL A 87 5.99 10.23 1.73
N ARG A 88 5.27 11.35 1.52
CA ARG A 88 5.68 12.51 0.70
C ARG A 88 6.28 12.10 -0.65
N PRO A 89 5.48 11.48 -1.55
CA PRO A 89 5.97 11.16 -2.88
C PRO A 89 6.36 12.45 -3.61
N SER A 90 7.37 12.38 -4.47
CA SER A 90 7.87 13.56 -5.20
C SER A 90 6.86 14.15 -6.20
N ARG A 91 5.72 13.50 -6.39
CA ARG A 91 4.62 13.92 -7.26
C ARG A 91 3.32 13.26 -6.81
N PRO A 92 2.16 13.86 -7.11
CA PRO A 92 0.86 13.23 -6.88
C PRO A 92 0.74 11.90 -7.64
N ARG A 93 0.12 10.90 -7.02
CA ARG A 93 -0.08 9.56 -7.59
C ARG A 93 -1.55 9.17 -7.76
N GLY A 94 -2.47 10.08 -7.45
CA GLY A 94 -3.91 9.87 -7.58
C GLY A 94 -4.42 10.29 -8.96
N MET A 95 -5.13 9.40 -9.64
CA MET A 95 -5.71 9.64 -10.96
C MET A 95 -7.14 9.10 -11.02
N ASP A 96 -8.06 9.78 -11.70
CA ASP A 96 -9.38 9.20 -11.97
C ASP A 96 -9.22 8.12 -13.03
N ILE A 97 -9.87 6.96 -12.86
CA ILE A 97 -9.76 5.87 -13.85
C ILE A 97 -10.24 6.30 -15.24
N ARG A 98 -11.15 7.28 -15.32
CA ARG A 98 -11.65 7.83 -16.59
C ARG A 98 -10.58 8.62 -17.35
N ASP A 99 -9.54 9.10 -16.67
CA ASP A 99 -8.39 9.77 -17.27
C ASP A 99 -7.30 8.77 -17.71
N VAL A 100 -7.48 7.47 -17.42
CA VAL A 100 -6.53 6.42 -17.78
C VAL A 100 -6.89 5.81 -19.13
N GLU A 101 -6.22 6.30 -20.18
CA GLU A 101 -6.38 5.79 -21.56
C GLU A 101 -6.08 4.29 -21.74
N SER A 102 -5.06 3.76 -21.05
CA SER A 102 -4.63 2.36 -21.17
C SER A 102 -3.72 1.94 -20.00
N MET A 103 -3.46 0.64 -19.88
CA MET A 103 -2.48 0.11 -18.92
C MET A 103 -1.08 0.65 -19.22
N ALA A 104 -0.72 0.85 -20.49
CA ALA A 104 0.56 1.43 -20.87
C ALA A 104 0.67 2.90 -20.40
N HIS A 105 -0.41 3.68 -20.54
CA HIS A 105 -0.48 5.04 -20.00
C HIS A 105 -0.33 5.02 -18.46
N ALA A 106 -1.09 4.17 -17.76
CA ALA A 106 -1.00 4.03 -16.31
C ALA A 106 0.42 3.68 -15.83
N VAL A 107 1.10 2.76 -16.51
CA VAL A 107 2.48 2.35 -16.20
C VAL A 107 3.48 3.47 -16.51
N SER A 108 3.28 4.22 -17.60
CA SER A 108 4.10 5.40 -17.94
C SER A 108 4.00 6.45 -16.83
N VAL A 109 2.78 6.76 -16.40
CA VAL A 109 2.53 7.68 -15.29
C VAL A 109 3.12 7.14 -14.00
N ALA A 110 2.92 5.86 -13.64
CA ALA A 110 3.45 5.29 -12.40
C ALA A 110 4.99 5.18 -12.40
N ARG A 111 5.62 5.00 -13.58
CA ARG A 111 7.02 4.61 -13.80
C ARG A 111 7.31 3.14 -13.42
N ARG A 112 8.50 2.67 -13.78
CA ARG A 112 9.02 1.34 -13.44
C ARG A 112 10.05 1.40 -12.31
N ALA A 113 10.02 0.40 -11.44
CA ALA A 113 10.94 0.24 -10.33
C ALA A 113 12.37 -0.04 -10.81
N ASN A 114 13.34 0.38 -10.00
CA ASN A 114 14.71 -0.10 -10.06
C ASN A 114 14.83 -1.36 -9.20
N ALA A 115 15.14 -2.50 -9.81
CA ALA A 115 15.19 -3.79 -9.13
C ALA A 115 16.17 -3.82 -7.94
N GLN A 116 17.34 -3.17 -8.06
CA GLN A 116 18.34 -3.11 -6.99
C GLN A 116 17.81 -2.34 -5.77
N ARG A 117 17.04 -1.27 -5.98
CA ARG A 117 16.41 -0.52 -4.89
C ARG A 117 15.34 -1.34 -4.16
N VAL A 118 14.58 -2.13 -4.90
CA VAL A 118 13.56 -3.04 -4.33
C VAL A 118 14.24 -4.12 -3.49
N GLU A 119 15.27 -4.78 -4.01
CA GLU A 119 16.03 -5.78 -3.26
C GLU A 119 16.69 -5.21 -2.00
N HIS A 120 17.24 -3.98 -2.10
CA HIS A 120 17.76 -3.28 -0.95
C HIS A 120 16.69 -3.02 0.12
N ALA A 121 15.49 -2.59 -0.27
CA ALA A 121 14.36 -2.38 0.64
C ALA A 121 13.91 -3.68 1.30
N ILE A 122 13.81 -4.78 0.55
CA ILE A 122 13.52 -6.12 1.10
C ILE A 122 14.57 -6.51 2.14
N GLY A 123 15.86 -6.29 1.84
CA GLY A 123 16.95 -6.54 2.78
C GLY A 123 16.84 -5.71 4.05
N ALA A 124 16.51 -4.42 3.93
CA ALA A 124 16.31 -3.52 5.06
C ALA A 124 15.14 -3.98 5.95
N ILE A 125 13.98 -4.30 5.36
CA ILE A 125 12.82 -4.81 6.10
C ILE A 125 13.16 -6.10 6.85
N LYS A 126 13.87 -7.04 6.21
CA LYS A 126 14.29 -8.29 6.88
C LYS A 126 15.20 -8.03 8.08
N ARG A 127 16.10 -7.03 7.99
CA ARG A 127 16.96 -6.64 9.12
C ARG A 127 16.14 -5.98 10.23
N SER A 128 15.30 -5.00 9.88
CA SER A 128 14.42 -4.32 10.84
C SER A 128 13.45 -5.28 11.54
N GLY A 129 12.90 -6.25 10.82
CA GLY A 129 12.00 -7.26 11.39
C GLY A 129 12.65 -8.13 12.47
N ARG A 130 13.95 -8.41 12.36
CA ARG A 130 14.69 -9.13 13.41
C ARG A 130 14.79 -8.31 14.71
N MET A 131 14.92 -6.99 14.58
CA MET A 131 14.99 -6.06 15.71
C MET A 131 13.63 -5.79 16.37
N ILE A 132 12.50 -6.17 15.75
CA ILE A 132 11.16 -5.99 16.36
C ILE A 132 11.03 -6.79 17.66
N LEU A 133 11.69 -7.94 17.75
CA LEU A 133 11.70 -8.75 18.97
C LEU A 133 12.59 -8.15 20.07
N ASP A 134 13.48 -7.22 19.72
CA ASP A 134 14.38 -6.52 20.63
C ASP A 134 13.77 -5.21 21.17
N VAL A 135 12.53 -4.88 20.80
CA VAL A 135 11.83 -3.70 21.31
C VAL A 135 11.54 -3.91 22.79
N THR A 136 12.09 -3.03 23.63
CA THR A 136 11.87 -3.03 25.07
C THR A 136 10.37 -3.03 25.37
N ARG A 137 9.89 -3.96 26.21
CA ARG A 137 8.49 -3.98 26.63
C ARG A 137 8.15 -2.62 27.22
N HIS A 138 7.01 -2.06 26.81
CA HIS A 138 6.49 -0.84 27.42
C HIS A 138 6.49 -1.03 28.94
N GLU A 139 7.18 -0.16 29.68
CA GLU A 139 7.09 -0.16 31.13
C GLU A 139 5.63 0.12 31.49
N THR A 140 4.93 -0.89 31.96
CA THR A 140 3.67 -0.66 32.65
C THR A 140 4.07 -0.04 33.98
N ALA A 141 4.05 1.29 34.06
CA ALA A 141 4.22 2.00 35.31
C ALA A 141 3.19 1.43 36.29
N SER A 142 3.64 0.57 37.20
CA SER A 142 2.86 0.25 38.39
C SER A 142 2.88 1.52 39.22
N LEU A 143 1.72 2.15 39.36
CA LEU A 143 1.55 3.30 40.23
C LEU A 143 2.21 2.98 41.59
N PRO A 144 3.10 3.85 42.11
CA PRO A 144 3.70 3.63 43.42
C PRO A 144 2.58 3.39 44.45
N ARG A 145 2.71 2.34 45.26
CA ARG A 145 1.75 1.95 46.32
C ARG A 145 1.34 3.11 47.26
N ALA A 146 2.07 4.23 47.25
CA ALA A 146 1.75 5.45 47.97
C ALA A 146 0.48 6.17 47.47
N ILE A 147 0.15 6.11 46.17
CA ILE A 147 -1.00 6.83 45.59
C ILE A 147 -2.32 6.06 45.84
N MET A 148 -2.26 4.73 45.95
CA MET A 148 -3.45 3.88 46.12
C MET A 148 -4.11 4.01 47.50
N ARG A 149 -3.41 4.56 48.51
CA ARG A 149 -3.99 4.82 49.85
C ARG A 149 -4.76 6.14 49.96
N SER A 150 -4.59 7.07 49.01
CA SER A 150 -5.29 8.36 49.02
C SER A 150 -6.67 8.32 48.32
N VAL A 151 -7.00 7.21 47.65
CA VAL A 151 -8.25 7.05 46.90
C VAL A 151 -9.25 6.15 47.63
N MET A 152 -8.87 5.56 48.76
CA MET A 152 -9.73 4.71 49.61
C MET A 152 -9.82 5.19 51.06
N SER A 153 -9.57 6.47 51.31
CA SER A 153 -9.85 7.19 52.57
C SER A 153 -10.73 8.38 52.26
#